data_AF-Q0IVF6-F1
#
_entry.id   AF-Q0IVF6-F1
#
_cell.length_a   1.000
_cell.length_b   1.000
_cell.length_c   1.000
_cell.angle_alpha   90.00
_cell.angle_beta   90.00
_cell.angle_gamma   90.00
#
_symmetry.space_group_name_H-M   'P 1'
#
loop_
_entity.id
_entity.type
_entity.pdbx_description
1 polymer ?
#
loop_
_entity_poly.entity_id
_entity_poly.type
_entity_poly.pdbx_seq_one_letter_code
_entity_poly.pdbx_strand_id
1 'polypeptide(L)'
;MGDVVKDLVAGTVGGAANLIVGHPFDTIKVKLQSQPTPAPGQFPKYAGAVDAVKQTIATEGPRGLYKGMGAPLATVAAFNALLFTVRGQMEALLRSEPGQPLTVNQQVVAGAGAGVAVSFLACPTELIKCR
;
A
#
# COMPACT_ATOMS: atom_id res chain seq x y z
N MET A 1 -20.45 -4.09 19.64
CA MET A 1 -19.02 -4.45 19.82
C MET A 1 -18.60 -5.63 18.96
N GLY A 2 -19.39 -6.73 18.91
CA GLY A 2 -19.04 -7.92 18.14
C GLY A 2 -18.87 -7.70 16.62
N ASP A 3 -19.66 -6.81 16.01
CA ASP A 3 -19.59 -6.57 14.56
C ASP A 3 -18.36 -5.76 14.16
N VAL A 4 -17.97 -4.75 14.95
CA VAL A 4 -16.75 -3.96 14.73
C VAL A 4 -15.48 -4.82 14.77
N VAL A 5 -15.42 -5.79 15.70
CA VAL A 5 -14.27 -6.72 15.79
C VAL A 5 -14.24 -7.66 14.59
N LYS A 6 -15.39 -8.17 14.14
CA LYS A 6 -15.47 -8.99 12.93
C LYS A 6 -15.04 -8.21 11.69
N ASP A 7 -15.49 -6.97 11.54
CA ASP A 7 -15.13 -6.11 10.41
C ASP A 7 -13.64 -5.76 10.41
N LEU A 8 -13.07 -5.49 11.59
CA LEU A 8 -11.64 -5.21 11.72
C LEU A 8 -10.79 -6.45 11.38
N VAL A 9 -11.17 -7.63 11.87
CA VAL A 9 -10.46 -8.88 11.57
C VAL A 9 -10.59 -9.23 10.08
N ALA A 10 -11.79 -9.13 9.51
CA ALA A 10 -12.02 -9.38 8.10
C ALA A 10 -11.22 -8.39 7.22
N GLY A 11 -11.22 -7.11 7.58
CA GLY A 11 -10.46 -6.07 6.86
C GLY A 11 -8.94 -6.24 6.97
N THR A 12 -8.44 -6.67 8.13
CA THR A 12 -6.99 -6.92 8.31
C THR A 12 -6.52 -8.16 7.56
N VAL A 13 -7.27 -9.26 7.62
CA VAL A 13 -6.97 -10.48 6.86
C VAL A 13 -7.06 -10.22 5.35
N GLY A 14 -8.10 -9.53 4.90
CA GLY A 14 -8.23 -9.12 3.50
C GLY A 14 -7.09 -8.22 3.05
N GLY A 15 -6.70 -7.25 3.88
CA GLY A 15 -5.55 -6.37 3.62
C GLY A 15 -4.23 -7.13 3.53
N ALA A 16 -4.00 -8.08 4.45
CA ALA A 16 -2.80 -8.93 4.44
C ALA A 16 -2.77 -9.83 3.20
N ALA A 17 -3.89 -10.45 2.82
CA ALA A 17 -3.98 -11.27 1.62
C ALA A 17 -3.68 -10.46 0.35
N ASN A 18 -4.26 -9.25 0.23
CA ASN A 18 -3.97 -8.34 -0.87
C ASN A 18 -2.48 -7.98 -0.95
N LEU A 19 -1.86 -7.69 0.20
CA LEU A 19 -0.43 -7.42 0.26
C LEU A 19 0.39 -8.64 -0.15
N ILE A 20 0.06 -9.84 0.33
CA ILE A 20 0.80 -11.07 0.00
C ILE A 20 0.79 -11.33 -1.51
N VAL A 21 -0.37 -11.16 -2.16
CA VAL A 21 -0.51 -11.37 -3.61
C VAL A 21 0.14 -10.24 -4.42
N GLY A 22 0.05 -8.99 -3.95
CA GLY A 22 0.53 -7.81 -4.66
C GLY A 22 2.03 -7.53 -4.50
N HIS A 23 2.64 -7.92 -3.38
CA HIS A 23 4.01 -7.53 -3.04
C HIS A 23 5.09 -8.03 -4.00
N PRO A 24 4.98 -9.21 -4.66
CA PRO A 24 5.90 -9.58 -5.73
C PRO A 24 5.93 -8.55 -6.87
N PHE A 25 4.77 -8.01 -7.25
CA PHE A 25 4.68 -6.97 -8.28
C PHE A 25 5.30 -5.66 -7.80
N ASP A 26 5.06 -5.28 -6.54
CA ASP A 26 5.67 -4.08 -5.95
C ASP A 26 7.20 -4.18 -5.91
N THR A 27 7.73 -5.35 -5.53
CA THR A 27 9.17 -5.59 -5.44
C THR A 27 9.84 -5.42 -6.81
N ILE A 28 9.21 -5.96 -7.87
CA ILE A 28 9.72 -5.83 -9.23
C ILE A 28 9.58 -4.39 -9.73
N LYS A 29 8.46 -3.72 -9.44
CA LYS A 29 8.26 -2.31 -9.76
C LYS A 29 9.35 -1.43 -9.13
N VAL A 30 9.60 -1.60 -7.83
CA VAL A 30 10.63 -0.83 -7.11
C VAL A 30 12.02 -1.12 -7.70
N LYS A 31 12.38 -2.39 -7.96
CA LYS A 31 13.66 -2.75 -8.57
C LYS A 31 13.87 -2.14 -9.96
N LEU A 32 12.81 -2.06 -10.76
CA LEU A 32 12.86 -1.42 -12.09
C LEU A 32 12.98 0.11 -12.00
N GLN A 33 12.30 0.72 -11.02
CA GLN A 33 12.31 2.18 -10.82
C GLN A 33 13.58 2.68 -10.11
N SER A 34 14.20 1.85 -9.27
CA SER A 34 15.40 2.18 -8.51
C SER A 34 16.70 1.73 -9.17
N GLN A 35 16.63 1.02 -10.30
CA GLN A 35 17.85 0.63 -11.02
C GLN A 35 18.60 1.88 -11.51
N PRO A 36 19.95 1.89 -11.44
CA PRO A 36 20.73 3.02 -11.90
C PRO A 36 20.54 3.23 -13.41
N THR A 37 20.57 4.50 -13.82
CA THR A 37 20.56 4.85 -15.24
C THR A 37 21.79 4.23 -15.92
N PRO A 38 21.62 3.52 -17.05
CA PRO A 38 22.75 2.91 -17.73
C PRO A 38 23.75 3.97 -18.21
N ALA A 39 25.04 3.70 -18.07
CA ALA A 39 26.07 4.53 -18.70
C ALA A 39 25.94 4.46 -20.23
N PRO A 40 26.40 5.48 -20.98
CA PRO A 40 26.37 5.46 -22.45
C PRO A 40 27.03 4.18 -22.99
N GLY A 41 26.28 3.39 -23.77
CA GLY A 41 26.74 2.13 -24.34
C GLY A 41 26.56 0.88 -23.45
N GLN A 42 25.99 1.01 -22.25
CA GLN A 42 25.63 -0.15 -21.41
C GLN A 42 24.14 -0.44 -21.43
N PHE A 43 23.79 -1.73 -21.28
CA PHE A 43 22.42 -2.17 -21.10
C PHE A 43 21.93 -1.94 -19.67
N PRO A 44 20.63 -1.65 -19.46
CA PRO A 44 20.05 -1.57 -18.11
C PRO A 44 20.21 -2.91 -17.37
N LYS A 45 20.36 -2.83 -16.04
CA LYS A 45 20.46 -4.01 -15.16
C LYS A 45 19.26 -4.94 -15.36
N TYR A 46 18.08 -4.36 -15.55
CA TYR A 46 16.86 -5.07 -15.86
C TYR A 46 16.28 -4.53 -17.17
N ALA A 47 16.22 -5.38 -18.20
CA ALA A 47 15.65 -5.02 -19.50
C ALA A 47 14.12 -4.85 -19.46
N GLY A 48 13.48 -5.40 -18.43
CA GLY A 48 12.03 -5.27 -18.20
C GLY A 48 11.57 -6.10 -17.00
N ALA A 49 10.25 -6.13 -16.76
CA ALA A 49 9.67 -6.82 -15.59
C ALA A 49 9.95 -8.32 -15.56
N VAL A 50 9.81 -9.01 -16.69
CA VAL A 50 10.06 -10.46 -16.78
C VAL A 50 11.53 -10.79 -16.51
N ASP A 51 12.45 -9.95 -17.00
CA ASP A 51 13.88 -10.09 -16.75
C ASP A 51 14.22 -9.85 -15.27
N ALA A 52 13.65 -8.79 -14.67
CA ALA A 52 13.79 -8.52 -13.24
C ALA A 52 13.28 -9.68 -12.36
N VAL A 53 12.18 -10.33 -12.73
CA VAL A 53 11.65 -11.52 -12.03
C VAL A 53 12.64 -12.69 -12.14
N LYS A 54 13.07 -13.03 -13.36
CA LYS A 54 14.01 -14.14 -13.60
C LYS A 54 15.31 -13.94 -12.84
N GLN A 55 15.92 -12.76 -12.95
CA GLN A 55 17.15 -12.43 -12.23
C GLN A 55 16.95 -12.46 -10.72
N THR A 56 15.83 -11.93 -10.19
CA THR A 56 15.57 -11.95 -8.74
C THR A 56 15.42 -13.37 -8.22
N ILE A 57 14.69 -14.23 -8.91
CA ILE A 57 14.54 -15.64 -8.51
C ILE A 57 15.88 -16.38 -8.62
N ALA A 58 16.68 -16.12 -9.65
CA ALA A 58 17.98 -16.76 -9.82
C ALA A 58 19.01 -16.35 -8.76
N THR A 59 18.95 -15.10 -8.27
CA THR A 59 19.95 -14.54 -7.34
C THR A 59 19.54 -14.63 -5.87
N GLU A 60 18.27 -14.35 -5.55
CA GLU A 60 17.75 -14.29 -4.18
C GLU A 60 16.76 -15.42 -3.86
N GLY A 61 16.44 -16.26 -4.85
CA GLY A 61 15.40 -17.28 -4.74
C GLY A 61 13.98 -16.70 -4.77
N PRO A 62 12.94 -17.56 -4.70
CA PRO A 62 11.54 -17.14 -4.71
C PRO A 62 11.17 -16.21 -3.55
N ARG A 63 11.85 -16.36 -2.39
CA ARG A 63 11.66 -15.49 -1.21
C ARG A 63 12.16 -14.06 -1.44
N GLY A 64 13.05 -13.84 -2.41
CA GLY A 64 13.52 -12.51 -2.79
C GLY A 64 12.38 -11.58 -3.27
N LEU A 65 11.29 -12.15 -3.82
CA LEU A 65 10.09 -11.40 -4.22
C LEU A 65 9.27 -10.87 -3.04
N TYR A 66 9.52 -11.37 -1.83
CA TYR A 66 8.82 -11.02 -0.59
C TYR A 66 9.67 -10.17 0.36
N LYS A 67 10.86 -9.76 -0.08
CA LYS A 67 11.78 -8.94 0.70
C LYS A 67 11.14 -7.58 1.03
N GLY A 68 11.26 -7.14 2.27
CA GLY A 68 10.65 -5.87 2.74
C GLY A 68 9.16 -5.94 3.05
N MET A 69 8.50 -7.10 2.94
CA MET A 69 7.05 -7.26 3.22
C MET A 69 6.67 -7.07 4.69
N GLY A 70 7.61 -7.29 5.62
CA GLY A 70 7.33 -7.29 7.06
C GLY A 70 6.78 -5.95 7.58
N ALA A 71 7.34 -4.82 7.12
CA ALA A 71 6.88 -3.50 7.55
C ALA A 71 5.42 -3.23 7.10
N PRO A 72 5.06 -3.36 5.81
CA PRO A 72 3.67 -3.22 5.37
C PRO A 72 2.69 -4.18 6.07
N LEU A 73 3.06 -5.44 6.30
CA LEU A 73 2.20 -6.40 7.02
C LEU A 73 1.94 -5.97 8.46
N ALA A 74 2.97 -5.49 9.18
CA ALA A 74 2.82 -5.06 10.56
C ALA A 74 1.91 -3.83 10.68
N THR A 75 1.90 -2.96 9.67
CA THR A 75 1.17 -1.69 9.69
C THR A 75 -0.21 -1.73 9.03
N VAL A 76 -0.59 -2.82 8.34
CA VAL A 76 -1.84 -2.88 7.54
C VAL A 76 -3.10 -2.60 8.37
N ALA A 77 -3.14 -3.09 9.62
CA ALA A 77 -4.24 -2.85 10.53
C ALA A 77 -4.33 -1.38 10.95
N ALA A 78 -3.19 -0.77 11.29
CA ALA A 78 -3.11 0.64 11.65
C ALA A 78 -3.50 1.54 10.48
N PHE A 79 -3.08 1.21 9.26
CA PHE A 79 -3.47 1.92 8.04
C PHE A 79 -4.98 1.92 7.82
N ASN A 80 -5.59 0.74 7.82
CA ASN A 80 -7.02 0.62 7.60
C ASN A 80 -7.82 1.30 8.73
N ALA A 81 -7.41 1.12 9.99
CA ALA A 81 -8.05 1.76 11.13
C ALA A 81 -8.00 3.30 11.02
N LEU A 82 -6.84 3.86 10.70
CA LEU A 82 -6.67 5.31 10.55
C LEU A 82 -7.48 5.84 9.37
N LEU A 83 -7.42 5.16 8.22
CA LEU A 83 -8.16 5.52 7.01
C LEU A 83 -9.67 5.58 7.29
N PHE A 84 -10.25 4.51 7.86
CA PHE A 84 -11.68 4.44 8.14
C PHE A 84 -12.10 5.43 9.23
N THR A 85 -11.27 5.63 10.26
CA THR A 85 -11.58 6.58 11.34
C THR A 85 -11.62 8.01 10.82
N VAL A 86 -10.58 8.46 10.11
CA VAL A 86 -10.50 9.83 9.62
C VAL A 86 -11.54 10.07 8.53
N ARG A 87 -11.74 9.10 7.64
CA ARG A 87 -12.81 9.18 6.63
C ARG A 87 -14.18 9.27 7.29
N GLY A 88 -14.49 8.44 8.29
CA GLY A 88 -15.77 8.47 9.00
C GLY A 88 -16.00 9.82 9.71
N GLN A 89 -14.97 10.39 10.32
CA GLN A 89 -15.05 11.73 10.93
C GLN A 89 -15.27 12.82 9.88
N MET A 90 -14.53 12.79 8.77
CA MET A 90 -14.69 13.75 7.67
C MET A 90 -16.07 13.65 7.03
N GLU A 91 -16.59 12.44 6.82
CA GLU A 91 -17.93 12.22 6.29
C GLU A 91 -19.00 12.73 7.26
N ALA A 92 -18.81 12.55 8.57
CA ALA A 92 -19.73 13.08 9.58
C ALA A 92 -19.74 14.63 9.63
N LEU A 93 -18.58 15.27 9.41
CA LEU A 93 -18.46 16.73 9.37
C LEU A 93 -19.05 17.33 8.08
N LEU A 94 -18.94 16.62 6.95
CA LEU A 94 -19.39 17.11 5.64
C LEU A 94 -20.86 16.80 5.35
N ARG A 95 -21.49 15.87 6.09
CA ARG A 95 -22.91 15.55 5.93
C ARG A 95 -23.78 16.67 6.47
N SER A 96 -24.71 17.15 5.63
CA SER A 96 -25.74 18.10 6.04
C SER A 96 -26.88 17.44 6.81
N GLU A 97 -27.23 16.19 6.48
CA GLU A 97 -28.30 15.43 7.12
C GLU A 97 -27.88 13.97 7.41
N PRO A 98 -28.33 13.38 8.53
CA PRO A 98 -28.07 11.97 8.83
C PRO A 98 -28.70 11.05 7.78
N GLY A 99 -27.89 10.28 7.07
CA GLY A 99 -28.35 9.24 6.13
C GLY A 99 -28.38 9.64 4.65
N GLN A 100 -28.08 10.89 4.30
CA GLN A 100 -27.97 11.29 2.90
C GLN A 100 -26.64 10.79 2.29
N PRO A 101 -26.65 10.23 1.07
CA PRO A 101 -25.41 9.87 0.38
C PRO A 101 -24.58 11.13 0.10
N LEU A 102 -23.29 11.10 0.42
CA LEU A 102 -22.41 12.25 0.17
C LEU A 102 -22.27 12.49 -1.32
N THR A 103 -22.26 13.77 -1.71
CA THR A 103 -21.91 14.18 -3.07
C THR A 103 -20.47 13.77 -3.40
N VAL A 104 -20.18 13.57 -4.69
CA VAL A 104 -18.83 13.16 -5.16
C VAL A 104 -17.75 14.11 -4.64
N ASN A 105 -18.01 15.43 -4.65
CA ASN A 105 -17.07 16.42 -4.15
C ASN A 105 -16.77 16.27 -2.66
N GLN A 106 -17.79 15.99 -1.83
CA GLN A 106 -17.59 15.75 -0.40
C GLN A 106 -16.85 14.43 -0.15
N GLN A 107 -17.11 13.39 -0.95
CA GLN A 107 -16.35 12.13 -0.88
C GLN A 107 -14.87 12.35 -1.23
N VAL A 108 -14.58 13.19 -2.22
CA VAL A 108 -13.21 13.57 -2.58
C VAL A 108 -12.53 14.29 -1.42
N VAL A 109 -13.19 15.27 -0.79
CA VAL A 109 -12.62 16.01 0.36
C VAL A 109 -12.40 15.09 1.56
N ALA A 110 -13.35 14.20 1.87
CA ALA A 110 -13.20 13.22 2.93
C ALA A 110 -12.05 12.24 2.65
N GLY A 111 -11.94 11.77 1.40
CA GLY A 111 -10.85 10.92 0.95
C GLY A 111 -9.49 11.60 1.01
N ALA A 112 -9.41 12.88 0.61
CA ALA A 112 -8.19 13.68 0.68
C ALA A 112 -7.73 13.87 2.13
N GLY A 113 -8.64 14.22 3.05
CA GLY A 113 -8.33 14.36 4.48
C GLY A 113 -7.83 13.06 5.10
N ALA A 114 -8.49 11.94 4.78
CA ALA A 114 -8.04 10.62 5.21
C ALA A 114 -6.67 10.24 4.62
N GLY A 115 -6.42 10.57 3.34
CA GLY A 115 -5.15 10.34 2.67
C GLY A 115 -3.99 11.11 3.32
N VAL A 116 -4.20 12.38 3.68
CA VAL A 116 -3.20 13.18 4.40
C VAL A 116 -2.86 12.55 5.76
N ALA A 117 -3.87 12.12 6.53
CA ALA A 117 -3.63 11.48 7.81
C ALA A 117 -2.86 10.15 7.66
N VAL A 118 -3.27 9.33 6.69
CA VAL A 118 -2.61 8.05 6.39
C VAL A 118 -1.16 8.23 5.94
N SER A 119 -0.83 9.34 5.26
CA SER A 119 0.52 9.63 4.75
C SER A 119 1.59 9.64 5.85
N PHE A 120 1.25 10.09 7.06
CA PHE A 120 2.19 10.10 8.20
C PHE A 120 2.64 8.70 8.62
N LEU A 121 1.80 7.69 8.43
CA LEU A 121 2.14 6.29 8.69
C LEU A 121 2.68 5.60 7.42
N ALA A 122 2.23 6.04 6.24
CA ALA A 122 2.54 5.43 4.94
C ALA A 122 3.98 5.67 4.54
N CYS A 123 4.40 6.94 4.52
CA CYS A 123 5.74 7.33 4.09
C CYS A 123 6.87 6.61 4.85
N PRO A 124 6.88 6.52 6.20
CA PRO A 124 7.96 5.80 6.89
C PRO A 124 7.91 4.30 6.62
N THR A 125 6.72 3.70 6.51
CA THR A 125 6.58 2.27 6.24
C THR A 125 7.07 1.92 4.83
N GLU A 126 6.72 2.74 3.84
CA GLU A 126 7.19 2.58 2.46
C GLU A 126 8.71 2.80 2.35
N LEU A 127 9.27 3.74 3.11
CA LEU A 127 10.72 3.94 3.19
C LEU A 127 11.43 2.68 3.70
N ILE A 128 10.89 2.03 4.73
CA ILE A 128 11.44 0.77 5.28
C ILE A 128 11.31 -0.37 4.27
N LYS A 129 10.21 -0.43 3.50
CA LYS A 129 10.03 -1.42 2.43
C LYS A 129 11.07 -1.26 1.30
N CYS A 130 11.45 -0.03 0.99
CA CYS A 130 12.34 0.30 -0.13
C CYS A 130 13.84 0.18 0.19
N ARG A 131 14.23 0.11 1.47
CA ARG A 131 15.63 -0.09 1.89
C ARG A 131 15.94 -1.56 2.14
#